data_AF-A0A0D2U0R2-F1
#
_entry.id   AF-A0A0D2U0R2-F1
#
_cell.length_a   1.000
_cell.length_b   1.000
_cell.length_c   1.000
_cell.angle_alpha   90.00
_cell.angle_beta   90.00
_cell.angle_gamma   90.00
#
_symmetry.space_group_name_H-M   'P 1'
#
loop_
_entity.id
_entity.type
_entity.pdbx_description
1 polymer ?
#
loop_
_entity_poly.entity_id
_entity_poly.type
_entity_poly.pdbx_seq_one_letter_code
_entity_poly.pdbx_strand_id
1 'polypeptide(L)'
;MTNLYNKHAVLACAGWSWGCHAPEFAPLMAGALVIFYCAWWWWGMKFTKINPPLPPGPLGLPIIGNLPFIKPELHRYFSDLSRIYGPVFKLRMGSVLAIVINSPSLAKEVLKVQDAIFANHDVPAAGVVGTFGGLNILWRPNGPRCNQLRKLVICEIMSKQSLDACTVLRQREVRRMVKEIHGKVSSSVNIYKQLSATALRVMMSTLWGDDPSQDLIEFRKRLDEIIITFAAPNVSDIFPILEQVSWFYGVFESMIKNRRNIRDDEKEKENISKDFMQQLLELHWRGDEKNSLSINEVKALLLLLHIALPQQIEGEGVVALMALGCSANYVGKWDTLWIDVIIGLMRHTRVSVIDHLWLHKQI
;
A
#
# COMPACT_ATOMS: atom_id res chain seq x y z
N MET A 1 42.08 32.00 12.16
CA MET A 1 40.62 31.91 12.44
C MET A 1 40.34 31.08 13.70
N THR A 2 41.05 31.30 14.82
CA THR A 2 40.90 30.52 16.07
C THR A 2 40.45 31.36 17.27
N ASN A 3 40.24 32.67 17.09
CA ASN A 3 39.98 33.60 18.20
C ASN A 3 38.50 33.96 18.42
N LEU A 4 37.59 33.51 17.55
CA LEU A 4 36.14 33.77 17.72
C LEU A 4 35.44 32.62 18.47
N TYR A 5 35.86 31.37 18.26
CA TYR A 5 35.23 30.20 18.89
C TYR A 5 35.44 30.13 20.41
N ASN A 6 36.63 30.51 20.89
CA ASN A 6 36.94 30.47 22.32
C ASN A 6 36.22 31.55 23.13
N LYS A 7 35.88 32.71 22.55
CA LYS A 7 35.17 33.78 23.26
C LYS A 7 33.69 33.46 23.47
N HIS A 8 33.05 32.76 22.54
CA HIS A 8 31.66 32.33 22.70
C HIS A 8 31.52 31.09 23.60
N ALA A 9 32.50 30.18 23.60
CA ALA A 9 32.51 29.03 24.50
C ALA A 9 32.67 29.43 25.98
N VAL A 10 33.48 30.46 26.27
CA VAL A 10 33.67 30.95 27.65
C VAL A 10 32.43 31.70 28.17
N LEU A 11 31.69 32.42 27.33
CA LEU A 11 30.45 33.08 27.73
C LEU A 11 29.29 32.10 27.97
N ALA A 12 29.21 31.02 27.19
CA ALA A 12 28.19 29.99 27.40
C ALA A 12 28.43 29.17 28.68
N CYS A 13 29.69 28.84 29.01
CA CYS A 13 30.02 28.12 30.24
C CYS A 13 29.97 29.00 31.51
N ALA A 14 30.29 30.29 31.41
CA ALA A 14 30.22 31.20 32.56
C ALA A 14 28.76 31.52 32.97
N GLY A 15 27.82 31.57 32.01
CA GLY A 15 26.40 31.81 32.28
C GLY A 15 25.70 30.64 33.01
N TRP A 16 26.19 29.41 32.85
CA TRP A 16 25.59 28.23 33.48
C TRP A 16 26.13 27.96 34.88
N SER A 17 27.32 28.49 35.22
CA SER A 17 27.95 28.32 36.53
C SER A 17 27.36 29.24 37.61
N TRP A 18 26.88 30.44 37.25
CA TRP A 18 26.34 31.40 38.22
C TRP A 18 24.87 31.13 38.63
N GLY A 19 24.14 30.29 37.90
CA GLY A 19 22.72 30.01 38.18
C GLY A 19 22.44 28.84 39.11
N CYS A 20 23.41 27.93 39.34
CA CYS A 20 23.16 26.65 40.02
C CYS A 20 23.46 26.64 41.53
N HIS A 21 23.95 27.74 42.11
CA HIS A 21 24.38 27.79 43.52
C HIS A 21 23.72 28.88 44.36
N ALA A 22 22.77 29.64 43.81
CA ALA A 22 21.94 30.56 44.58
C ALA A 22 20.60 29.89 44.94
N PRO A 23 20.36 29.51 46.22
CA PRO A 23 19.16 28.79 46.65
C PRO A 23 17.85 29.57 46.44
N GLU A 24 17.93 30.84 46.08
CA GLU A 24 16.80 31.74 45.85
C GLU A 24 16.13 31.56 44.48
N PHE A 25 16.83 31.02 43.47
CA PHE A 25 16.28 30.86 42.12
C PHE A 25 15.59 29.51 41.87
N ALA A 26 15.92 28.48 42.67
CA ALA A 26 15.27 27.18 42.60
C ALA A 26 13.73 27.23 42.77
N PRO A 27 13.15 27.96 43.75
CA PRO A 27 11.69 28.04 43.89
C PRO A 27 11.03 28.81 42.74
N LEU A 28 11.71 29.81 42.15
CA LEU A 28 11.19 30.56 41.00
C LEU A 28 11.13 29.69 39.74
N MET A 29 12.16 28.90 39.48
CA MET A 29 12.19 27.95 38.37
C MET A 29 11.14 26.85 38.53
N ALA A 30 11.00 26.29 39.74
CA ALA A 30 9.95 25.32 40.04
C ALA A 30 8.54 25.91 39.86
N GLY A 31 8.30 27.14 40.34
CA GLY A 31 7.05 27.86 40.16
C GLY A 31 6.70 28.11 38.69
N ALA A 32 7.68 28.53 37.89
CA ALA A 32 7.49 28.75 36.45
C ALA A 32 7.13 27.44 35.71
N LEU A 33 7.76 26.32 36.06
CA LEU A 33 7.43 25.00 35.49
C LEU A 33 6.03 24.54 35.88
N VAL A 34 5.59 24.77 37.13
CA VAL A 34 4.23 24.45 37.56
C VAL A 34 3.20 25.32 36.84
N ILE A 35 3.46 26.63 36.70
CA ILE A 35 2.57 27.54 35.95
C ILE A 35 2.49 27.11 34.49
N PHE A 36 3.62 26.77 33.87
CA PHE A 36 3.66 26.26 32.50
C PHE A 36 2.87 24.96 32.36
N TYR A 37 3.03 24.02 33.29
CA TYR A 37 2.29 22.75 33.28
C TYR A 37 0.78 22.96 33.49
N CYS A 38 0.39 23.84 34.42
CA CYS A 38 -1.01 24.21 34.67
C CYS A 38 -1.63 24.97 33.49
N ALA A 39 -0.89 25.87 32.85
CA ALA A 39 -1.34 26.60 31.66
C ALA A 39 -1.46 25.66 30.46
N TRP A 40 -0.51 24.73 30.27
CA TRP A 40 -0.59 23.68 29.25
C TRP A 40 -1.80 22.77 29.53
N TRP A 41 -1.97 22.31 30.76
CA TRP A 41 -3.12 21.49 31.16
C TRP A 41 -4.45 22.21 30.93
N TRP A 42 -4.58 23.48 31.35
CA TRP A 42 -5.76 24.31 31.10
C TRP A 42 -6.01 24.46 29.60
N TRP A 43 -5.00 24.81 28.82
CA TRP A 43 -5.14 24.97 27.37
C TRP A 43 -5.58 23.64 26.71
N GLY A 44 -4.99 22.51 27.13
CA GLY A 44 -5.41 21.17 26.72
C GLY A 44 -6.88 20.87 27.05
N MET A 45 -7.38 21.32 28.21
CA MET A 45 -8.80 21.20 28.58
C MET A 45 -9.71 22.12 27.76
N LYS A 46 -9.29 23.34 27.43
CA LYS A 46 -10.07 24.30 26.61
C LYS A 46 -10.29 23.85 25.15
N PHE A 47 -9.53 22.87 24.67
CA PHE A 47 -9.75 22.26 23.35
C PHE A 47 -10.74 21.08 23.36
N THR A 48 -11.37 20.76 24.50
CA THR A 48 -12.43 19.76 24.54
C THR A 48 -13.76 20.38 24.09
N LYS A 49 -13.95 20.50 22.78
CA LYS A 49 -15.28 20.76 22.22
C LYS A 49 -16.25 19.69 22.74
N ILE A 50 -17.45 20.12 23.15
CA ILE A 50 -18.56 19.23 23.49
C ILE A 50 -18.89 18.44 22.22
N ASN A 51 -18.41 17.20 22.16
CA ASN A 51 -18.69 16.29 21.07
C ASN A 51 -20.00 15.56 21.36
N PRO A 52 -20.80 15.20 20.34
CA PRO A 52 -21.87 14.21 20.50
C PRO A 52 -21.31 12.95 21.20
N PRO A 53 -22.15 12.15 21.88
CA PRO A 53 -21.68 11.01 22.65
C PRO A 53 -20.89 10.07 21.73
N LEU A 54 -19.56 10.13 21.87
CA LEU A 54 -18.66 9.29 21.11
C LEU A 54 -18.77 7.85 21.64
N PRO A 55 -18.51 6.85 20.78
CA PRO A 55 -18.42 5.46 21.23
C PRO A 55 -17.48 5.30 22.45
N PRO A 56 -17.68 4.26 23.27
CA PRO A 56 -16.73 3.92 24.32
C PRO A 56 -15.34 3.64 23.72
N GLY A 57 -14.29 3.67 24.54
CA GLY A 57 -12.94 3.35 24.07
C GLY A 57 -11.87 3.68 25.09
N PRO A 58 -10.64 3.17 24.90
CA PRO A 58 -9.53 3.41 25.81
C PRO A 58 -9.19 4.90 25.92
N LEU A 59 -8.83 5.30 27.14
CA LEU A 59 -8.31 6.64 27.42
C LEU A 59 -6.85 6.71 26.96
N GLY A 60 -6.58 7.59 26.00
CA GLY A 60 -5.23 7.86 25.51
C GLY A 60 -4.52 8.96 26.30
N LEU A 61 -3.20 9.03 26.18
CA LEU A 61 -2.38 10.11 26.74
C LEU A 61 -2.73 11.46 26.09
N PRO A 62 -2.48 12.60 26.78
CA PRO A 62 -2.55 13.91 26.15
C PRO A 62 -1.65 13.97 24.92
N ILE A 63 -2.11 14.64 23.85
CA ILE A 63 -1.41 14.87 22.57
C ILE A 63 -1.21 13.61 21.73
N ILE A 64 -0.62 12.54 22.27
CA ILE A 64 -0.22 11.33 21.53
C ILE A 64 -1.39 10.32 21.44
N GLY A 65 -2.34 10.38 22.37
CA GLY A 65 -3.47 9.45 22.42
C GLY A 65 -3.01 8.03 22.78
N ASN A 66 -3.45 7.04 22.01
CA ASN A 66 -3.25 5.62 22.25
C ASN A 66 -2.07 5.04 21.47
N LEU A 67 -1.39 5.82 20.61
CA LEU A 67 -0.26 5.32 19.80
C LEU A 67 0.77 4.51 20.59
N PRO A 68 1.20 4.93 21.81
CA PRO A 68 2.22 4.19 22.57
C PRO A 68 1.75 2.82 23.07
N PHE A 69 0.44 2.56 23.06
CA PHE A 69 -0.17 1.33 23.55
C PHE A 69 -0.61 0.39 22.42
N ILE A 70 -0.43 0.80 21.16
CA ILE A 70 -0.78 -0.02 19.99
C ILE A 70 0.23 -1.17 19.86
N LYS A 71 -0.28 -2.38 19.72
CA LYS A 71 0.54 -3.58 19.48
C LYS A 71 0.75 -3.80 17.97
N PRO A 72 1.87 -4.40 17.53
CA PRO A 72 2.15 -4.65 16.11
C PRO A 72 1.08 -5.48 15.39
N GLU A 73 0.49 -6.47 16.07
CA GLU A 73 -0.63 -7.26 15.52
C GLU A 73 -1.97 -6.50 15.65
N LEU A 74 -2.14 -5.48 14.81
CA LEU A 74 -3.28 -4.54 14.87
C LEU A 74 -4.64 -5.23 14.88
N HIS A 75 -4.84 -6.23 14.02
CA HIS A 75 -6.13 -6.93 13.89
C HIS A 75 -6.50 -7.70 15.19
N ARG A 76 -5.52 -8.36 15.84
CA ARG A 76 -5.75 -9.04 17.13
C ARG A 76 -5.95 -8.02 18.25
N TYR A 77 -5.13 -6.98 18.29
CA TYR A 77 -5.24 -5.90 19.25
C TYR A 77 -6.63 -5.24 19.23
N PHE A 78 -7.15 -4.91 18.06
CA PHE A 78 -8.49 -4.33 17.92
C PHE A 78 -9.61 -5.33 18.25
N SER A 79 -9.43 -6.61 17.91
CA SER A 79 -10.37 -7.66 18.31
C SER A 79 -10.45 -7.79 19.84
N ASP A 80 -9.32 -7.76 20.54
CA ASP A 80 -9.29 -7.80 22.00
C ASP A 80 -9.93 -6.55 22.63
N LEU A 81 -9.68 -5.36 22.09
CA LEU A 81 -10.36 -4.14 22.55
C LEU A 81 -11.87 -4.19 22.35
N SER A 82 -12.34 -4.78 21.25
CA SER A 82 -13.78 -4.92 20.99
C SER A 82 -14.50 -5.79 22.02
N ARG A 83 -13.79 -6.74 22.65
CA ARG A 83 -14.34 -7.56 23.74
C ARG A 83 -14.58 -6.75 25.02
N ILE A 84 -13.86 -5.64 25.19
CA ILE A 84 -13.95 -4.76 26.36
C ILE A 84 -14.93 -3.61 26.11
N TYR A 85 -14.83 -2.96 24.95
CA TYR A 85 -15.57 -1.73 24.64
C TYR A 85 -16.78 -1.97 23.73
N GLY A 86 -16.96 -3.18 23.21
CA GLY A 86 -18.04 -3.54 22.31
C GLY A 86 -17.67 -3.45 20.83
N PRO A 87 -18.64 -3.72 19.93
CA PRO A 87 -18.41 -3.83 18.48
C PRO A 87 -18.11 -2.49 17.79
N VAL A 88 -18.32 -1.37 18.46
CA VAL A 88 -17.93 -0.02 17.99
C VAL A 88 -17.24 0.70 19.12
N PHE A 89 -16.00 1.10 18.91
CA PHE A 89 -15.23 1.82 19.90
C PHE A 89 -14.28 2.83 19.26
N LYS A 90 -13.87 3.83 20.03
CA LYS A 90 -12.95 4.87 19.56
C LYS A 90 -11.52 4.62 20.02
N LEU A 91 -10.56 5.02 19.19
CA LEU A 91 -9.17 5.23 19.55
C LEU A 91 -8.73 6.62 19.09
N ARG A 92 -7.97 7.29 19.94
CA ARG A 92 -7.25 8.51 19.56
C ARG A 92 -5.82 8.17 19.14
N MET A 93 -5.39 8.58 17.95
CA MET A 93 -4.04 8.41 17.43
C MET A 93 -3.46 9.80 17.15
N GLY A 94 -2.74 10.36 18.12
CA GLY A 94 -2.29 11.75 18.07
C GLY A 94 -3.48 12.72 18.00
N SER A 95 -3.53 13.49 16.91
CA SER A 95 -4.63 14.40 16.57
C SER A 95 -5.83 13.70 15.91
N VAL A 96 -5.66 12.47 15.41
CA VAL A 96 -6.69 11.74 14.65
C VAL A 96 -7.58 10.92 15.60
N LEU A 97 -8.90 11.00 15.41
CA LEU A 97 -9.87 10.13 16.06
C LEU A 97 -10.24 9.00 15.10
N ALA A 98 -9.90 7.76 15.45
CA ALA A 98 -10.32 6.57 14.73
C ALA A 98 -11.51 5.90 15.42
N ILE A 99 -12.47 5.46 14.61
CA ILE A 99 -13.57 4.61 15.05
C ILE A 99 -13.32 3.22 14.49
N VAL A 100 -13.26 2.24 15.37
CA VAL A 100 -13.06 0.84 15.01
C VAL A 100 -14.41 0.13 15.04
N ILE A 101 -14.71 -0.58 13.96
CA ILE A 101 -15.92 -1.38 13.80
C ILE A 101 -15.52 -2.84 13.74
N ASN A 102 -15.98 -3.63 14.72
CA ASN A 102 -15.74 -5.07 14.79
C ASN A 102 -17.06 -5.85 14.82
N SER A 103 -17.90 -5.65 13.80
CA SER A 103 -19.13 -6.42 13.59
C SER A 103 -19.47 -6.51 12.10
N PRO A 104 -19.81 -7.70 11.57
CA PRO A 104 -20.22 -7.85 10.17
C PRO A 104 -21.45 -7.02 9.79
N SER A 105 -22.44 -6.91 10.68
CA SER A 105 -23.66 -6.15 10.40
C SER A 105 -23.38 -4.65 10.29
N LEU A 106 -22.52 -4.12 11.16
CA LEU A 106 -22.12 -2.72 11.16
C LEU A 106 -21.14 -2.40 10.02
N ALA A 107 -20.24 -3.33 9.70
CA ALA A 107 -19.38 -3.20 8.53
C ALA A 107 -20.21 -3.14 7.24
N LYS A 108 -21.26 -3.98 7.12
CA LYS A 108 -22.20 -3.92 6.00
C LYS A 108 -22.93 -2.57 5.94
N GLU A 109 -23.39 -2.07 7.09
CA GLU A 109 -24.04 -0.75 7.15
C GLU A 109 -23.10 0.35 6.62
N VAL A 110 -21.87 0.39 7.12
CA VAL A 110 -20.89 1.44 6.76
C VAL A 110 -20.36 1.31 5.34
N LEU A 111 -20.01 0.10 4.90
CA LEU A 111 -19.34 -0.14 3.61
C LEU A 111 -20.30 -0.34 2.43
N LYS A 112 -21.60 -0.56 2.69
CA LYS A 112 -22.59 -0.84 1.62
C LYS A 112 -23.81 0.05 1.68
N VAL A 113 -24.38 0.29 2.87
CA VAL A 113 -25.62 1.07 3.00
C VAL A 113 -25.32 2.57 3.03
N GLN A 114 -24.27 2.95 3.76
CA GLN A 114 -23.81 4.33 3.94
C GLN A 114 -22.47 4.59 3.25
N ASP A 115 -22.16 3.81 2.22
CA ASP A 115 -20.88 3.85 1.49
C ASP A 115 -20.57 5.26 0.96
N ALA A 116 -21.57 5.98 0.44
CA ALA A 116 -21.40 7.34 -0.06
C ALA A 116 -20.91 8.33 1.03
N ILE A 117 -21.27 8.11 2.29
CA ILE A 117 -20.86 8.94 3.43
C ILE A 117 -19.43 8.57 3.87
N PHE A 118 -19.13 7.27 3.93
CA PHE A 118 -17.86 6.75 4.47
C PHE A 118 -16.79 6.43 3.42
N ALA A 119 -17.05 6.64 2.13
CA ALA A 119 -16.09 6.36 1.06
C ALA A 119 -14.92 7.35 1.00
N ASN A 120 -15.04 8.51 1.66
CA ASN A 120 -13.98 9.50 1.74
C ASN A 120 -13.05 9.20 2.92
N HIS A 121 -11.77 9.50 2.74
CA HIS A 121 -10.74 9.30 3.74
C HIS A 121 -9.75 10.48 3.70
N ASP A 122 -9.08 10.71 4.83
CA ASP A 122 -8.00 11.68 4.90
C ASP A 122 -6.76 11.12 4.19
N VAL A 123 -6.25 11.87 3.23
CA VAL A 123 -5.06 11.47 2.46
C VAL A 123 -3.81 11.90 3.22
N PRO A 124 -2.93 10.97 3.60
CA PRO A 124 -1.66 11.34 4.22
C PRO A 124 -0.80 12.13 3.21
N ALA A 125 0.01 13.08 3.69
CA ALA A 125 0.89 13.86 2.83
C ALA A 125 1.81 12.98 1.96
N ALA A 126 2.29 11.86 2.52
CA ALA A 126 3.05 10.85 1.77
C ALA A 126 2.22 10.19 0.66
N GLY A 127 0.91 9.98 0.87
CA GLY A 127 -0.01 9.48 -0.16
C GLY A 127 -0.19 10.49 -1.29
N VAL A 128 -0.36 11.77 -0.97
CA VAL A 128 -0.45 12.85 -1.97
C VAL A 128 0.83 12.92 -2.80
N VAL A 129 1.98 13.05 -2.14
CA VAL A 129 3.27 13.19 -2.81
C VAL A 129 3.67 11.91 -3.54
N GLY A 130 3.38 10.74 -2.97
CA GLY A 130 3.74 9.45 -3.55
C GLY A 130 2.90 9.03 -4.74
N THR A 131 1.73 9.66 -4.97
CA THR A 131 0.78 9.21 -6.00
C THR A 131 0.39 10.31 -6.97
N PHE A 132 1.40 11.11 -7.38
CA PHE A 132 1.26 12.17 -8.37
C PHE A 132 0.21 13.22 -7.99
N GLY A 133 0.10 13.56 -6.71
CA GLY A 133 -0.90 14.50 -6.19
C GLY A 133 -2.20 13.85 -5.74
N GLY A 134 -2.20 12.57 -5.37
CA GLY A 134 -3.42 11.87 -4.96
C GLY A 134 -4.35 11.55 -6.13
N LEU A 135 -3.79 11.38 -7.34
CA LEU A 135 -4.60 11.23 -8.56
C LEU A 135 -5.08 9.80 -8.80
N ASN A 136 -4.56 8.80 -8.07
CA ASN A 136 -4.99 7.41 -8.19
C ASN A 136 -6.35 7.16 -7.51
N ILE A 137 -6.91 5.96 -7.74
CA ILE A 137 -8.21 5.56 -7.18
C ILE A 137 -8.17 5.43 -5.65
N LEU A 138 -6.99 5.11 -5.08
CA LEU A 138 -6.82 4.85 -3.65
C LEU A 138 -6.95 6.11 -2.82
N TRP A 139 -6.28 7.20 -3.22
CA TRP A 139 -6.21 8.44 -2.44
C TRP A 139 -7.18 9.52 -2.91
N ARG A 140 -7.78 9.37 -4.09
CA ARG A 140 -8.71 10.37 -4.61
C ARG A 140 -10.03 10.32 -3.82
N PRO A 141 -10.58 11.48 -3.39
CA PRO A 141 -11.91 11.55 -2.82
C PRO A 141 -12.96 10.91 -3.74
N ASN A 142 -13.98 10.32 -3.13
CA ASN A 142 -15.07 9.71 -3.86
C ASN A 142 -15.81 10.77 -4.68
N GLY A 143 -16.05 10.49 -5.96
CA GLY A 143 -16.65 11.45 -6.88
C GLY A 143 -16.65 10.96 -8.33
N PRO A 144 -17.19 11.77 -9.27
CA PRO A 144 -17.39 11.36 -10.65
C PRO A 144 -16.12 10.87 -11.34
N ARG A 145 -14.99 11.58 -11.17
CA ARG A 145 -13.71 11.18 -11.76
C ARG A 145 -13.14 9.89 -11.14
N CYS A 146 -13.29 9.70 -9.82
CA CYS A 146 -12.87 8.45 -9.16
C CYS A 146 -13.68 7.25 -9.69
N ASN A 147 -14.99 7.43 -9.88
CA ASN A 147 -15.86 6.40 -10.46
C ASN A 147 -15.53 6.09 -11.93
N GLN A 148 -15.20 7.13 -12.71
CA GLN A 148 -14.74 6.97 -14.09
C GLN A 148 -13.43 6.17 -14.18
N LEU A 149 -12.45 6.47 -13.32
CA LEU A 149 -11.18 5.74 -13.24
C LEU A 149 -11.39 4.28 -12.83
N ARG A 150 -12.24 4.01 -11.83
CA ARG A 150 -12.62 2.63 -11.45
C ARG A 150 -13.24 1.88 -12.61
N LYS A 151 -14.20 2.49 -13.30
CA LYS A 151 -14.86 1.90 -14.47
C LYS A 151 -13.85 1.60 -15.57
N LEU A 152 -12.94 2.52 -15.86
CA LEU A 152 -11.90 2.32 -16.87
C LEU A 152 -10.98 1.15 -16.50
N VAL A 153 -10.46 1.12 -15.26
CA VAL A 153 -9.60 0.01 -14.82
C VAL A 153 -10.32 -1.33 -14.93
N ILE A 154 -11.59 -1.40 -14.51
CA ILE A 154 -12.37 -2.64 -14.58
C ILE A 154 -12.67 -3.04 -16.04
N CYS A 155 -13.20 -2.11 -16.84
CA CYS A 155 -13.70 -2.38 -18.18
C CYS A 155 -12.61 -2.53 -19.24
N GLU A 156 -11.46 -1.87 -19.07
CA GLU A 156 -10.38 -1.89 -20.05
C GLU A 156 -9.25 -2.79 -19.56
N ILE A 157 -8.67 -2.50 -18.38
CA ILE A 157 -7.44 -3.16 -17.91
C ILE A 157 -7.70 -4.52 -17.28
N MET A 158 -8.78 -4.68 -16.51
CA MET A 158 -9.18 -5.97 -15.91
C MET A 158 -10.15 -6.74 -16.82
N SER A 159 -10.36 -6.27 -18.04
CA SER A 159 -11.19 -6.95 -19.02
C SER A 159 -10.58 -8.28 -19.43
N LYS A 160 -11.44 -9.21 -19.86
CA LYS A 160 -10.99 -10.48 -20.42
C LYS A 160 -9.98 -10.27 -21.56
N GLN A 161 -10.26 -9.33 -22.45
CA GLN A 161 -9.41 -9.05 -23.61
C GLN A 161 -8.01 -8.56 -23.19
N SER A 162 -7.95 -7.65 -22.20
CA SER A 162 -6.68 -7.19 -21.64
C SER A 162 -5.90 -8.31 -20.98
N LEU A 163 -6.57 -9.10 -20.13
CA LEU A 163 -5.93 -10.23 -19.45
C LEU A 163 -5.44 -11.29 -20.46
N ASP A 164 -6.21 -11.54 -21.51
CA ASP A 164 -5.82 -12.43 -22.61
C ASP A 164 -4.59 -11.86 -23.35
N ALA A 165 -4.50 -10.54 -23.56
CA ALA A 165 -3.35 -9.89 -24.19
C ALA A 165 -2.05 -10.05 -23.37
N CYS A 166 -2.12 -10.12 -22.04
CA CYS A 166 -0.98 -10.37 -21.16
C CYS A 166 -0.65 -11.86 -20.95
N THR A 167 -1.41 -12.77 -21.56
CA THR A 167 -1.33 -14.21 -21.24
C THR A 167 0.04 -14.81 -21.55
N VAL A 168 0.71 -14.38 -22.62
CA VAL A 168 2.05 -14.86 -22.98
C VAL A 168 3.07 -14.52 -21.88
N LEU A 169 3.01 -13.31 -21.34
CA LEU A 169 3.90 -12.82 -20.28
C LEU A 169 3.75 -13.67 -19.01
N ARG A 170 2.50 -13.88 -18.56
CA ARG A 170 2.21 -14.71 -17.38
C ARG A 170 2.70 -16.15 -17.56
N GLN A 171 2.34 -16.78 -18.67
CA GLN A 171 2.70 -18.17 -18.95
C GLN A 171 4.22 -18.39 -19.00
N ARG A 172 4.98 -17.39 -19.46
CA ARG A 172 6.44 -17.48 -19.49
C ARG A 172 7.04 -17.52 -18.10
N GLU A 173 6.63 -16.64 -17.20
CA GLU A 173 7.18 -16.60 -15.83
C GLU A 173 6.83 -17.87 -15.05
N VAL A 174 5.66 -18.45 -15.32
CA VAL A 174 5.23 -19.73 -14.76
C VAL A 174 6.07 -20.89 -15.27
N ARG A 175 6.30 -20.95 -16.59
CA ARG A 175 7.21 -21.95 -17.19
C ARG A 175 8.62 -21.83 -16.65
N ARG A 176 9.09 -20.60 -16.38
CA ARG A 176 10.38 -20.34 -15.74
C ARG A 176 10.42 -20.91 -14.32
N MET A 177 9.40 -20.67 -13.51
CA MET A 177 9.27 -21.27 -12.17
C MET A 177 9.31 -22.80 -12.23
N VAL A 178 8.55 -23.42 -13.12
CA VAL A 178 8.53 -24.89 -13.25
C VAL A 178 9.91 -25.43 -13.60
N LYS A 179 10.64 -24.77 -14.51
CA LYS A 179 12.03 -25.14 -14.84
C LYS A 179 12.98 -24.99 -13.65
N GLU A 180 12.85 -23.91 -12.87
CA GLU A 180 13.64 -23.68 -11.66
C GLU A 180 13.41 -24.76 -10.58
N ILE A 181 12.16 -25.18 -10.41
CA ILE A 181 11.80 -26.27 -9.47
C ILE A 181 12.32 -27.61 -10.00
N HIS A 182 12.12 -27.90 -11.28
CA HIS A 182 12.61 -29.13 -11.90
C HIS A 182 14.14 -29.25 -11.82
N GLY A 183 14.87 -28.14 -11.93
CA GLY A 183 16.32 -28.12 -11.75
C GLY A 183 16.79 -28.43 -10.31
N LYS A 184 15.86 -28.45 -9.33
CA LYS A 184 16.13 -28.61 -7.90
C LYS A 184 15.54 -29.90 -7.31
N VAL A 185 15.13 -30.86 -8.15
CA VAL A 185 14.44 -32.12 -7.77
C VAL A 185 15.15 -32.91 -6.66
N SER A 186 16.45 -32.73 -6.45
CA SER A 186 17.23 -33.39 -5.38
C SER A 186 17.51 -32.54 -4.14
N SER A 187 16.90 -31.36 -4.01
CA SER A 187 17.12 -30.41 -2.91
C SER A 187 15.79 -29.91 -2.32
N SER A 188 15.80 -29.49 -1.05
CA SER A 188 14.62 -28.91 -0.44
C SER A 188 14.31 -27.54 -1.06
N VAL A 189 13.09 -27.39 -1.59
CA VAL A 189 12.62 -26.13 -2.18
C VAL A 189 11.65 -25.46 -1.23
N ASN A 190 11.93 -24.21 -0.87
CA ASN A 190 10.96 -23.38 -0.17
C ASN A 190 9.89 -22.89 -1.17
N ILE A 191 8.76 -23.59 -1.21
CA ILE A 191 7.66 -23.31 -2.14
C ILE A 191 7.08 -21.91 -1.93
N TYR A 192 7.00 -21.43 -0.68
CA TYR A 192 6.54 -20.07 -0.38
C TYR A 192 7.40 -19.03 -1.09
N LYS A 193 8.72 -19.07 -0.87
CA LYS A 193 9.65 -18.11 -1.51
C LYS A 193 9.58 -18.20 -3.03
N GLN A 194 9.47 -19.41 -3.57
CA GLN A 194 9.40 -19.64 -5.00
C GLN A 194 8.11 -19.09 -5.63
N LEU A 195 6.97 -19.26 -4.95
CA LEU A 195 5.68 -18.74 -5.39
C LEU A 195 5.62 -17.21 -5.27
N SER A 196 6.04 -16.63 -4.13
CA SER A 196 6.10 -15.17 -3.95
C SER A 196 6.98 -14.51 -5.02
N ALA A 197 8.18 -15.04 -5.26
CA ALA A 197 9.06 -14.53 -6.31
C ALA A 197 8.46 -14.68 -7.71
N THR A 198 7.69 -15.73 -7.97
CA THR A 198 7.03 -15.93 -9.27
C THR A 198 5.84 -15.00 -9.44
N ALA A 199 5.03 -14.79 -8.39
CA ALA A 199 3.95 -13.81 -8.38
C ALA A 199 4.46 -12.40 -8.69
N LEU A 200 5.54 -11.99 -8.04
CA LEU A 200 6.18 -10.69 -8.27
C LEU A 200 6.68 -10.57 -9.73
N ARG A 201 7.31 -11.63 -10.27
CA ARG A 201 7.75 -11.65 -11.68
C ARG A 201 6.60 -11.58 -12.67
N VAL A 202 5.53 -12.36 -12.44
CA VAL A 202 4.31 -12.35 -13.27
C VAL A 202 3.71 -10.96 -13.29
N MET A 203 3.55 -10.34 -12.12
CA MET A 203 3.03 -8.98 -11.99
C MET A 203 3.92 -7.96 -12.69
N MET A 204 5.23 -8.00 -12.47
CA MET A 204 6.19 -7.11 -13.12
C MET A 204 6.18 -7.25 -14.64
N SER A 205 6.11 -8.48 -15.16
CA SER A 205 6.00 -8.71 -16.59
C SER A 205 4.66 -8.23 -17.15
N THR A 206 3.56 -8.38 -16.41
CA THR A 206 2.22 -7.97 -16.85
C THR A 206 2.06 -6.45 -16.84
N LEU A 207 2.63 -5.77 -15.84
CA LEU A 207 2.57 -4.31 -15.73
C LEU A 207 3.48 -3.60 -16.73
N TRP A 208 4.71 -4.11 -16.89
CA TRP A 208 5.80 -3.36 -17.54
C TRP A 208 6.35 -4.03 -18.80
N GLY A 209 5.96 -5.27 -19.09
CA GLY A 209 6.49 -6.05 -20.20
C GLY A 209 7.96 -6.44 -20.00
N ASP A 210 8.66 -6.60 -21.13
CA ASP A 210 10.11 -6.87 -21.19
C ASP A 210 10.90 -5.66 -21.65
N ASP A 211 10.59 -4.50 -21.08
CA ASP A 211 11.35 -3.30 -21.37
C ASP A 211 12.83 -3.52 -20.99
N PRO A 212 13.79 -3.34 -21.92
CA PRO A 212 15.21 -3.54 -21.65
C PRO A 212 15.85 -2.36 -20.91
N SER A 213 15.07 -1.34 -20.53
CA SER A 213 15.59 -0.18 -19.78
C SER A 213 16.35 -0.62 -18.52
N GLN A 214 17.54 -0.04 -18.34
CA GLN A 214 18.34 -0.28 -17.15
C GLN A 214 17.56 0.14 -15.89
N ASP A 215 16.73 1.17 -16.00
CA ASP A 215 15.86 1.64 -14.93
C ASP A 215 14.85 0.56 -14.48
N LEU A 216 14.22 -0.18 -15.40
CA LEU A 216 13.32 -1.27 -15.02
C LEU A 216 14.07 -2.45 -14.38
N ILE A 217 15.30 -2.73 -14.83
CA ILE A 217 16.14 -3.77 -14.25
C ILE A 217 16.53 -3.41 -12.82
N GLU A 218 16.97 -2.17 -12.59
CA GLU A 218 17.29 -1.67 -11.26
C GLU A 218 16.05 -1.60 -10.38
N PHE A 219 14.92 -1.20 -10.96
CA PHE A 219 13.62 -1.20 -10.30
C PHE A 219 13.25 -2.58 -9.78
N ARG A 220 13.38 -3.62 -10.61
CA ARG A 220 13.13 -5.01 -10.24
C ARG A 220 13.99 -5.50 -9.08
N LYS A 221 15.23 -4.99 -8.92
CA LYS A 221 16.12 -5.37 -7.82
C LYS A 221 15.72 -4.73 -6.49
N ARG A 222 15.16 -3.52 -6.53
CA ARG A 222 14.79 -2.75 -5.32
C ARG A 222 13.36 -2.97 -4.84
N LEU A 223 12.59 -3.85 -5.50
CA LEU A 223 11.17 -4.08 -5.18
C LEU A 223 10.92 -4.46 -3.73
N ASP A 224 11.78 -5.30 -3.15
CA ASP A 224 11.60 -5.76 -1.76
C ASP A 224 11.77 -4.59 -0.76
N GLU A 225 12.76 -3.72 -0.99
CA GLU A 225 13.01 -2.55 -0.14
C GLU A 225 11.85 -1.55 -0.19
N ILE A 226 11.29 -1.37 -1.39
CA ILE A 226 10.16 -0.50 -1.66
C ILE A 226 8.91 -1.00 -0.94
N ILE A 227 8.56 -2.28 -1.10
CA ILE A 227 7.37 -2.87 -0.48
C ILE A 227 7.46 -2.75 1.05
N ILE A 228 8.64 -3.01 1.62
CA ILE A 228 8.89 -2.86 3.07
C ILE A 228 8.73 -1.40 3.50
N THR A 229 9.27 -0.45 2.73
CA THR A 229 9.19 0.98 3.06
C THR A 229 7.74 1.49 3.01
N PHE A 230 6.94 1.08 2.01
CA PHE A 230 5.53 1.45 1.91
C PHE A 230 4.64 0.79 2.98
N ALA A 231 5.03 -0.38 3.50
CA ALA A 231 4.29 -1.10 4.53
C ALA A 231 4.65 -0.66 5.97
N ALA A 232 5.71 0.13 6.16
CA ALA A 232 6.18 0.55 7.48
C ALA A 232 5.27 1.65 8.09
N PRO A 233 4.74 1.48 9.31
CA PRO A 233 3.80 2.42 9.93
C PRO A 233 4.50 3.60 10.64
N ASN A 234 5.53 4.21 10.04
CA ASN A 234 6.35 5.23 10.71
C ASN A 234 6.21 6.63 10.09
N VAL A 235 5.76 7.58 10.92
CA VAL A 235 5.62 9.00 10.58
C VAL A 235 6.97 9.74 10.56
N SER A 236 8.03 9.20 11.18
CA SER A 236 9.39 9.80 11.10
C SER A 236 10.14 9.48 9.81
N ASP A 237 9.64 8.53 9.01
CA ASP A 237 10.29 8.06 7.76
C ASP A 237 9.76 8.78 6.51
N ILE A 238 9.00 9.87 6.69
CA ILE A 238 8.48 10.71 5.60
C ILE A 238 9.61 11.29 4.72
N PHE A 239 10.82 11.48 5.27
CA PHE A 239 11.97 11.99 4.51
C PHE A 239 12.55 11.00 3.48
N PRO A 240 12.87 9.72 3.82
CA PRO A 240 13.31 8.73 2.84
C PRO A 240 12.27 8.38 1.76
N ILE A 241 10.97 8.46 2.08
CA ILE A 241 9.89 8.18 1.12
C ILE A 241 9.92 9.19 -0.05
N LEU A 242 10.30 10.45 0.19
CA LEU A 242 10.35 11.48 -0.86
C LEU A 242 11.44 11.19 -1.90
N GLU A 243 12.61 10.71 -1.48
CA GLU A 243 13.72 10.35 -2.38
C GLU A 243 13.37 9.14 -3.23
N GLN A 244 12.79 8.10 -2.62
CA GLN A 244 12.30 6.93 -3.34
C GLN A 244 11.22 7.31 -4.35
N VAL A 245 10.23 8.13 -3.96
CA VAL A 245 9.16 8.61 -4.85
C VAL A 245 9.72 9.40 -6.05
N SER A 246 10.73 10.25 -5.83
CA SER A 246 11.40 10.98 -6.91
C SER A 246 12.10 10.04 -7.91
N TRP A 247 12.83 9.05 -7.40
CA TRP A 247 13.46 8.03 -8.25
C TRP A 247 12.42 7.21 -9.03
N PHE A 248 11.32 6.82 -8.38
CA PHE A 248 10.18 6.18 -9.01
C PHE A 248 9.64 6.98 -10.19
N TYR A 249 9.49 8.30 -10.02
CA TYR A 249 9.09 9.19 -11.11
C TYR A 249 10.05 9.11 -12.29
N GLY A 250 11.36 9.07 -12.04
CA GLY A 250 12.39 8.87 -13.07
C GLY A 250 12.20 7.59 -13.87
N VAL A 251 11.94 6.46 -13.20
CA VAL A 251 11.67 5.16 -13.85
C VAL A 251 10.46 5.26 -14.77
N PHE A 252 9.35 5.85 -14.28
CA PHE A 252 8.14 6.04 -15.08
C PHE A 252 8.40 6.89 -16.33
N GLU A 253 9.11 8.00 -16.21
CA GLU A 253 9.42 8.87 -17.35
C GLU A 253 10.30 8.17 -18.39
N SER A 254 11.32 7.43 -17.94
CA SER A 254 12.21 6.67 -18.80
C SER A 254 11.44 5.63 -19.62
N MET A 255 10.56 4.87 -18.95
CA MET A 255 9.71 3.86 -19.59
C MET A 255 8.73 4.47 -20.59
N ILE A 256 8.05 5.56 -20.23
CA ILE A 256 7.11 6.24 -21.12
C ILE A 256 7.84 6.80 -22.35
N LYS A 257 9.02 7.38 -22.15
CA LYS A 257 9.86 7.89 -23.25
C LYS A 257 10.29 6.76 -24.18
N ASN A 258 10.74 5.63 -23.63
CA ASN A 258 11.14 4.47 -24.42
C ASN A 258 9.98 3.94 -25.28
N ARG A 259 8.77 3.81 -24.69
CA ARG A 259 7.57 3.38 -25.42
C ARG A 259 7.10 4.36 -26.48
N ARG A 260 7.28 5.66 -26.24
CA ARG A 260 6.98 6.69 -27.24
C ARG A 260 7.89 6.57 -28.45
N ASN A 261 9.21 6.41 -28.22
CA ASN A 261 10.18 6.22 -29.29
C ASN A 261 9.87 4.96 -30.12
N ILE A 262 9.61 3.83 -29.45
CA ILE A 262 9.25 2.56 -30.14
C ILE A 262 7.99 2.74 -31.00
N ARG A 263 6.98 3.47 -30.52
CA ARG A 263 5.76 3.76 -31.29
C ARG A 263 6.04 4.62 -32.53
N ASP A 264 6.92 5.61 -32.42
CA ASP A 264 7.26 6.49 -33.53
C ASP A 264 8.09 5.75 -34.59
N ASP A 265 8.88 4.75 -34.18
CA ASP A 265 9.71 3.90 -35.05
C ASP A 265 8.93 2.71 -35.67
N GLU A 266 7.98 2.11 -34.95
CA GLU A 266 7.21 0.93 -35.38
C GLU A 266 5.73 1.25 -35.67
N LYS A 267 5.44 1.80 -36.86
CA LYS A 267 4.06 1.81 -37.42
C LYS A 267 3.58 0.44 -37.93
N GLU A 268 4.43 -0.57 -37.94
CA GLU A 268 4.10 -1.93 -38.40
C GLU A 268 4.76 -2.98 -37.50
N LYS A 269 4.07 -3.44 -36.45
CA LYS A 269 4.24 -4.79 -35.86
C LYS A 269 3.12 -5.09 -34.87
N GLU A 270 2.01 -5.55 -35.43
CA GLU A 270 0.88 -6.08 -34.68
C GLU A 270 1.17 -7.54 -34.28
N ASN A 271 2.05 -7.78 -33.30
CA ASN A 271 2.10 -9.10 -32.61
C ASN A 271 2.95 -9.17 -31.31
N ILE A 272 3.06 -8.08 -30.54
CA ILE A 272 3.70 -8.15 -29.21
C ILE A 272 2.59 -8.25 -28.15
N SER A 273 2.72 -9.22 -27.23
CA SER A 273 1.85 -9.34 -26.06
C SER A 273 1.80 -8.01 -25.33
N LYS A 274 0.61 -7.38 -25.27
CA LYS A 274 0.46 -6.05 -24.66
C LYS A 274 0.53 -6.17 -23.15
N ASP A 275 1.38 -5.38 -22.53
CA ASP A 275 1.41 -5.15 -21.08
C ASP A 275 0.41 -4.05 -20.67
N PHE A 276 0.11 -3.93 -19.37
CA PHE A 276 -0.86 -2.94 -18.87
C PHE A 276 -0.39 -1.49 -19.07
N MET A 277 0.91 -1.22 -19.04
CA MET A 277 1.43 0.12 -19.35
C MET A 277 1.10 0.50 -20.79
N GLN A 278 1.35 -0.38 -21.76
CA GLN A 278 1.01 -0.17 -23.17
C GLN A 278 -0.50 0.07 -23.35
N GLN A 279 -1.34 -0.71 -22.66
CA GLN A 279 -2.79 -0.54 -22.73
C GLN A 279 -3.25 0.81 -22.15
N LEU A 280 -2.71 1.23 -21.00
CA LEU A 280 -3.02 2.53 -20.41
C LEU A 280 -2.51 3.70 -21.26
N LEU A 281 -1.34 3.57 -21.90
CA LEU A 281 -0.82 4.57 -22.83
C LEU A 281 -1.68 4.66 -24.09
N GLU A 282 -2.16 3.55 -24.63
CA GLU A 282 -3.11 3.55 -25.75
C GLU A 282 -4.42 4.26 -25.38
N LEU A 283 -4.93 4.09 -24.15
CA LEU A 283 -6.11 4.81 -23.66
C LEU A 283 -5.85 6.32 -23.50
N HIS A 284 -4.66 6.68 -23.00
CA HIS A 284 -4.23 8.08 -22.94
C HIS A 284 -4.16 8.71 -24.34
N TRP A 285 -3.62 7.99 -25.33
CA TRP A 285 -3.46 8.48 -26.70
C TRP A 285 -4.73 8.46 -27.55
N ARG A 286 -5.70 7.58 -27.25
CA ARG A 286 -6.96 7.45 -28.00
C ARG A 286 -8.02 8.49 -27.62
N GLY A 287 -7.95 9.08 -26.43
CA GLY A 287 -9.13 9.70 -25.81
C GLY A 287 -9.50 11.10 -26.34
N ASP A 288 -10.80 11.31 -26.56
CA ASP A 288 -11.45 12.64 -26.57
C ASP A 288 -11.28 13.32 -25.20
N GLU A 289 -11.15 14.66 -25.19
CA GLU A 289 -10.78 15.50 -24.03
C GLU A 289 -11.58 15.22 -22.72
N LYS A 290 -12.79 14.64 -22.79
CA LYS A 290 -13.61 14.32 -21.61
C LYS A 290 -13.35 12.95 -20.98
N ASN A 291 -12.82 11.98 -21.75
CA ASN A 291 -12.62 10.60 -21.30
C ASN A 291 -11.16 10.15 -21.32
N SER A 292 -10.24 10.98 -21.83
CA SER A 292 -8.82 10.66 -21.81
C SER A 292 -8.27 10.63 -20.38
N LEU A 293 -7.36 9.68 -20.14
CA LEU A 293 -6.52 9.66 -18.94
C LEU A 293 -5.46 10.74 -19.07
N SER A 294 -5.19 11.50 -18.02
CA SER A 294 -3.95 12.30 -17.97
C SER A 294 -2.74 11.38 -17.85
N ILE A 295 -1.58 11.79 -18.37
CA ILE A 295 -0.34 11.02 -18.19
C ILE A 295 0.01 10.81 -16.71
N ASN A 296 -0.32 11.78 -15.84
CA ASN A 296 -0.13 11.65 -14.41
C ASN A 296 -1.10 10.63 -13.80
N GLU A 297 -2.32 10.50 -14.34
CA GLU A 297 -3.27 9.46 -13.91
C GLU A 297 -2.81 8.08 -14.38
N VAL A 298 -2.24 7.95 -15.59
CA VAL A 298 -1.61 6.70 -16.05
C VAL A 298 -0.52 6.26 -15.08
N LYS A 299 0.40 7.15 -14.74
CA LYS A 299 1.49 6.84 -13.81
C LYS A 299 0.96 6.49 -12.41
N ALA A 300 -0.04 7.23 -11.92
CA ALA A 300 -0.65 6.99 -10.63
C ALA A 300 -1.41 5.65 -10.57
N LEU A 301 -2.07 5.24 -11.65
CA LEU A 301 -2.75 3.94 -11.77
C LEU A 301 -1.75 2.78 -11.85
N LEU A 302 -0.67 2.92 -12.62
CA LEU A 302 0.38 1.90 -12.68
C LEU A 302 1.06 1.71 -11.32
N LEU A 303 1.33 2.80 -10.61
CA LEU A 303 1.85 2.73 -9.24
C LEU A 303 0.86 2.04 -8.29
N LEU A 304 -0.44 2.36 -8.40
CA LEU A 304 -1.47 1.70 -7.61
C LEU A 304 -1.52 0.19 -7.88
N LEU A 305 -1.52 -0.21 -9.15
CA LEU A 305 -1.50 -1.63 -9.52
C LEU A 305 -0.23 -2.32 -9.02
N HIS A 306 0.91 -1.63 -9.08
CA HIS A 306 2.18 -2.15 -8.57
C HIS A 306 2.18 -2.37 -7.05
N ILE A 307 1.58 -1.46 -6.27
CA ILE A 307 1.51 -1.58 -4.80
C ILE A 307 0.43 -2.58 -4.35
N ALA A 308 -0.72 -2.62 -5.04
CA ALA A 308 -1.86 -3.43 -4.62
C ALA A 308 -1.70 -4.92 -4.93
N LEU A 309 -1.12 -5.26 -6.09
CA LEU A 309 -1.02 -6.66 -6.54
C LEU A 309 -0.15 -7.56 -5.65
N PRO A 310 1.02 -7.15 -5.12
CA PRO A 310 1.84 -8.00 -4.25
C PRO A 310 1.13 -8.35 -2.95
N GLN A 311 0.48 -7.37 -2.31
CA GLN A 311 -0.21 -7.56 -1.03
C GLN A 311 -1.38 -8.53 -1.14
N GLN A 312 -2.12 -8.50 -2.25
CA GLN A 312 -3.23 -9.43 -2.49
C GLN A 312 -2.75 -10.86 -2.75
N ILE A 313 -1.67 -11.03 -3.52
CA ILE A 313 -1.17 -12.36 -3.91
C ILE A 313 -0.51 -13.09 -2.73
N GLU A 314 0.24 -12.37 -1.89
CA GLU A 314 0.85 -12.96 -0.69
C GLU A 314 -0.19 -13.27 0.39
N GLY A 315 -1.25 -12.47 0.52
CA GLY A 315 -2.31 -12.69 1.51
C GLY A 315 -3.21 -13.88 1.17
N GLU A 316 -3.76 -13.95 -0.04
CA GLU A 316 -4.78 -14.96 -0.39
C GLU A 316 -4.16 -16.25 -0.92
N GLY A 317 -3.09 -16.16 -1.73
CA GLY A 317 -2.46 -17.34 -2.34
C GLY A 317 -1.75 -18.24 -1.34
N VAL A 318 -1.13 -17.63 -0.32
CA VAL A 318 -0.39 -18.36 0.71
C VAL A 318 -1.32 -18.92 1.77
N VAL A 319 -2.36 -18.18 2.18
CA VAL A 319 -3.38 -18.69 3.11
C VAL A 319 -4.14 -19.86 2.48
N ALA A 320 -4.47 -19.79 1.19
CA ALA A 320 -5.05 -20.91 0.46
C ALA A 320 -4.10 -22.13 0.42
N LEU A 321 -2.80 -21.94 0.11
CA LEU A 321 -1.83 -23.05 0.09
C LEU A 321 -1.55 -23.63 1.48
N MET A 322 -1.45 -22.80 2.53
CA MET A 322 -1.22 -23.24 3.91
C MET A 322 -2.44 -23.94 4.49
N ALA A 323 -3.65 -23.45 4.23
CA ALA A 323 -4.89 -24.13 4.63
C ALA A 323 -5.03 -25.51 3.97
N LEU A 324 -4.58 -25.65 2.71
CA LEU A 324 -4.59 -26.91 1.97
C LEU A 324 -3.44 -27.85 2.38
N GLY A 325 -2.28 -27.32 2.78
CA GLY A 325 -1.14 -28.09 3.29
C GLY A 325 -1.34 -28.65 4.71
N CYS A 326 -2.17 -28.00 5.53
CA CYS A 326 -2.46 -28.47 6.90
C CYS A 326 -3.49 -29.60 6.98
N SER A 327 -4.17 -29.98 5.88
CA SER A 327 -5.16 -31.07 5.88
C SER A 327 -4.60 -32.35 5.24
N ALA A 328 -3.96 -33.19 6.07
CA ALA A 328 -3.36 -34.47 5.67
C ALA A 328 -4.34 -35.45 4.98
N ASN A 329 -5.65 -35.28 5.17
CA ASN A 329 -6.68 -36.13 4.58
C ASN A 329 -6.93 -35.89 3.09
N TYR A 330 -6.39 -34.81 2.52
CA TYR A 330 -6.61 -34.56 1.11
C TYR A 330 -5.54 -35.24 0.25
N VAL A 331 -4.34 -35.56 0.78
CA VAL A 331 -3.07 -35.93 0.06
C VAL A 331 -3.22 -37.04 -1.00
N GLY A 332 -4.24 -37.90 -0.90
CA GLY A 332 -4.51 -38.97 -1.89
C GLY A 332 -5.32 -38.56 -3.13
N LYS A 333 -5.94 -37.38 -3.17
CA LYS A 333 -6.71 -36.85 -4.33
C LYS A 333 -5.88 -35.94 -5.27
N TRP A 334 -4.55 -35.94 -5.13
CA TRP A 334 -3.67 -34.85 -5.60
C TRP A 334 -3.24 -34.94 -7.06
N ASP A 335 -3.42 -36.07 -7.75
CA ASP A 335 -2.84 -36.27 -9.07
C ASP A 335 -3.56 -35.56 -10.23
N THR A 336 -4.75 -34.99 -10.00
CA THR A 336 -5.52 -34.28 -11.04
C THR A 336 -5.97 -32.88 -10.63
N LEU A 337 -6.37 -32.67 -9.37
CA LEU A 337 -6.89 -31.36 -8.92
C LEU A 337 -5.84 -30.24 -8.86
N TRP A 338 -4.57 -30.56 -8.58
CA TRP A 338 -3.53 -29.55 -8.36
C TRP A 338 -3.05 -28.90 -9.66
N ILE A 339 -2.99 -29.70 -10.72
CA ILE A 339 -2.71 -29.23 -12.08
C ILE A 339 -3.88 -28.34 -12.52
N ASP A 340 -5.14 -28.70 -12.26
CA ASP A 340 -6.29 -27.92 -12.71
C ASP A 340 -6.53 -26.59 -11.95
N VAL A 341 -6.12 -26.45 -10.69
CA VAL A 341 -6.23 -25.17 -9.95
C VAL A 341 -5.12 -24.19 -10.37
N ILE A 342 -3.91 -24.69 -10.55
CA ILE A 342 -2.75 -23.89 -11.00
C ILE A 342 -2.81 -23.63 -12.51
N ILE A 343 -3.31 -24.56 -13.33
CA ILE A 343 -3.67 -24.35 -14.75
C ILE A 343 -4.93 -23.48 -14.85
N GLY A 344 -5.91 -23.61 -13.96
CA GLY A 344 -7.09 -22.74 -13.89
C GLY A 344 -6.74 -21.28 -13.60
N LEU A 345 -5.71 -21.05 -12.77
CA LEU A 345 -5.14 -19.73 -12.54
C LEU A 345 -4.23 -19.24 -13.69
N MET A 346 -3.68 -20.14 -14.54
CA MET A 346 -2.56 -19.79 -15.44
C MET A 346 -2.67 -20.16 -16.94
N ARG A 347 -3.61 -20.98 -17.43
CA ARG A 347 -3.85 -21.20 -18.87
C ARG A 347 -5.28 -21.63 -19.24
N HIS A 348 -5.96 -20.70 -19.93
CA HIS A 348 -7.07 -20.87 -20.87
C HIS A 348 -8.24 -21.78 -20.44
N THR A 349 -9.35 -21.16 -20.08
CA THR A 349 -10.58 -21.32 -20.87
C THR A 349 -11.40 -20.05 -20.74
N ARG A 350 -12.21 -19.75 -21.77
CA ARG A 350 -13.08 -18.56 -21.85
C ARG A 350 -13.74 -18.25 -20.49
N VAL A 351 -13.93 -16.97 -20.17
CA VAL A 351 -14.75 -16.50 -19.02
C VAL A 351 -16.08 -17.26 -18.86
N SER A 352 -16.59 -17.92 -19.89
CA SER A 352 -17.75 -18.82 -19.85
C SER A 352 -17.57 -20.17 -19.10
N VAL A 353 -16.38 -20.56 -18.64
CA VAL A 353 -16.15 -21.86 -17.95
C VAL A 353 -16.07 -21.71 -16.42
N ILE A 354 -15.83 -20.49 -15.92
CA ILE A 354 -15.81 -20.21 -14.47
C ILE A 354 -17.17 -20.50 -13.82
N ASP A 355 -18.28 -20.35 -14.57
CA ASP A 355 -19.64 -20.63 -14.10
C ASP A 355 -19.90 -22.12 -13.76
N HIS A 356 -19.02 -23.04 -14.18
CA HIS A 356 -19.19 -24.48 -13.97
C HIS A 356 -18.29 -25.08 -12.87
N LEU A 357 -17.40 -24.29 -12.25
CA LEU A 357 -16.56 -24.78 -11.15
C LEU A 357 -17.32 -24.73 -9.82
N TRP A 358 -17.41 -25.90 -9.17
CA TRP A 358 -18.17 -26.18 -7.94
C TRP A 358 -17.86 -25.22 -6.77
N LEU A 359 -16.67 -24.59 -6.77
CA LEU A 359 -16.23 -23.60 -5.78
C LEU A 359 -17.06 -22.30 -5.77
N HIS A 360 -17.70 -21.92 -6.88
CA HIS A 360 -18.48 -20.68 -6.95
C HIS A 360 -19.92 -20.82 -6.40
N LYS A 361 -20.35 -22.05 -6.06
CA LYS A 361 -21.71 -22.32 -5.54
C LYS A 361 -21.82 -22.36 -4.01
N GLN A 362 -20.71 -22.15 -3.27
CA GLN A 362 -20.72 -22.20 -1.81
C GLN A 362 -20.21 -20.94 -1.09
N ILE A 363 -19.99 -19.82 -1.80
CA ILE A 363 -19.77 -18.51 -1.17
C ILE A 363 -21.07 -17.71 -1.16
#